data_AF-A0A522H0R8-F1
#
_entry.id   AF-A0A522H0R8-F1
#
_cell.length_a   1.000
_cell.length_b   1.000
_cell.length_c   1.000
_cell.angle_alpha   90.00
_cell.angle_beta   90.00
_cell.angle_gamma   90.00
#
_symmetry.space_group_name_H-M   'P 1'
#
loop_
_entity.id
_entity.type
_entity.pdbx_description
1 polymer ?
#
loop_
_entity_poly.entity_id
_entity_poly.type
_entity_poly.pdbx_seq_one_letter_code
_entity_poly.pdbx_strand_id
1 'polypeptide(L)'
;MTTFDLTPPSDTQRQNIIASLSADEKRVLLEHGTEAAFCGVFLDNKKDGVYTCRFCGLPLFRSNAKFDSGTGWPSFFEPCDDAHIRLIRDSSHGMIRTEEVCARCGSHLGHVFPDGPPPTGQRHCLNSVSLSFIEQGKPLPDHLQRGAPEGQPDTVE
;
A
#
# COMPACT_ATOMS: atom_id res chain seq x y z
N MET A 1 -14.02 12.17 5.28
CA MET A 1 -12.87 12.32 6.19
C MET A 1 -12.59 10.93 6.72
N THR A 2 -11.37 10.44 6.58
CA THR A 2 -10.99 9.11 7.07
C THR A 2 -11.20 8.99 8.57
N THR A 3 -11.61 7.80 9.02
CA THR A 3 -11.70 7.44 10.45
C THR A 3 -10.38 6.92 11.01
N PHE A 4 -9.34 6.77 10.18
CA PHE A 4 -8.03 6.29 10.59
C PHE A 4 -7.14 7.44 11.06
N ASP A 5 -6.36 7.20 12.12
CA ASP A 5 -5.34 8.14 12.57
C ASP A 5 -4.13 8.09 11.61
N LEU A 6 -3.96 9.17 10.84
CA LEU A 6 -2.86 9.33 9.87
C LEU A 6 -1.60 9.96 10.46
N THR A 7 -1.55 10.19 11.78
CA THR A 7 -0.36 10.72 12.45
C THR A 7 0.83 9.78 12.18
N PRO A 8 2.00 10.30 11.77
CA PRO A 8 3.18 9.47 11.57
C PRO A 8 3.57 8.68 12.82
N PRO A 9 4.19 7.49 12.64
CA PRO A 9 4.74 6.75 13.78
C PRO A 9 5.82 7.57 14.49
N SER A 10 5.93 7.40 15.81
CA SER A 10 7.06 7.95 16.57
C SER A 10 8.38 7.30 16.14
N ASP A 11 9.51 7.94 16.45
CA ASP A 11 10.83 7.40 16.11
C ASP A 11 11.05 6.00 16.69
N THR A 12 10.61 5.76 17.93
CA THR A 12 10.68 4.45 18.57
C THR A 12 9.82 3.41 17.85
N GLN A 13 8.58 3.76 17.50
CA GLN A 13 7.70 2.85 16.73
C GLN A 13 8.33 2.53 15.37
N ARG A 14 8.87 3.54 14.69
CA ARG A 14 9.53 3.39 13.39
C ARG A 14 10.73 2.45 13.50
N GLN A 15 11.61 2.63 14.50
CA GLN A 15 12.77 1.76 14.71
C GLN A 15 12.37 0.31 14.98
N ASN A 16 11.34 0.09 15.81
CA ASN A 16 10.84 -1.26 16.12
C ASN A 16 10.31 -1.96 14.88
N ILE A 17 9.53 -1.25 14.04
CA ILE A 17 9.03 -1.81 12.78
C ILE A 17 10.20 -2.12 11.85
N ILE A 18 11.13 -1.18 11.64
CA ILE A 18 12.32 -1.37 10.79
C ILE A 18 13.12 -2.60 11.22
N ALA A 19 13.28 -2.84 12.52
CA ALA A 19 14.01 -3.99 13.03
C ALA A 19 13.36 -5.34 12.63
N SER A 20 12.05 -5.36 12.43
CA SER A 20 11.29 -6.56 12.01
C SER A 20 11.27 -6.81 10.49
N LEU A 21 11.73 -5.85 9.68
CA LEU A 21 11.69 -5.95 8.23
C LEU A 21 12.88 -6.75 7.67
N SER A 22 12.62 -7.53 6.63
CA SER A 22 13.65 -8.17 5.81
C SER A 22 14.47 -7.12 5.03
N ALA A 23 15.60 -7.55 4.45
CA ALA A 23 16.42 -6.67 3.63
C ALA A 23 15.65 -6.14 2.40
N ASP A 24 14.87 -6.99 1.74
CA ASP A 24 14.07 -6.59 0.58
C ASP A 24 12.92 -5.65 0.96
N GLU A 25 12.26 -5.92 2.09
CA GLU A 25 11.23 -5.01 2.62
C GLU A 25 11.81 -3.62 2.90
N LYS A 26 13.01 -3.54 3.51
CA LYS A 26 13.69 -2.25 3.74
C LYS A 26 14.03 -1.54 2.44
N ARG A 27 14.64 -2.25 1.49
CA ARG A 27 15.02 -1.70 0.18
C ARG A 27 13.82 -1.11 -0.57
N VAL A 28 12.68 -1.80 -0.57
CA VAL A 28 11.48 -1.31 -1.24
C VAL A 28 10.82 -0.18 -0.42
N LEU A 29 10.45 -0.43 0.84
CA LEU A 29 9.64 0.50 1.65
C LEU A 29 10.36 1.78 2.05
N LEU A 30 11.68 1.74 2.25
CA LEU A 30 12.47 2.84 2.85
C LEU A 30 13.43 3.49 1.86
N GLU A 31 13.90 2.76 0.84
CA GLU A 31 14.90 3.23 -0.12
C GLU A 31 14.28 3.48 -1.51
N HIS A 32 12.95 3.49 -1.62
CA HIS A 32 12.20 3.73 -2.85
C HIS A 32 12.56 2.75 -3.99
N GLY A 33 12.98 1.53 -3.62
CA GLY A 33 13.29 0.47 -4.57
C GLY A 33 12.03 -0.14 -5.19
N THR A 34 12.18 -0.72 -6.38
CA THR A 34 11.12 -1.49 -7.04
C THR A 34 11.40 -3.00 -6.91
N GLU A 35 10.37 -3.82 -6.73
CA GLU A 35 10.46 -5.27 -6.84
C GLU A 35 10.57 -5.70 -8.31
N ALA A 36 11.21 -6.84 -8.58
CA ALA A 36 11.25 -7.38 -9.93
C ALA A 36 9.84 -7.76 -10.41
N ALA A 37 9.53 -7.46 -11.68
CA ALA A 37 8.26 -7.80 -12.30
C ALA A 37 7.97 -9.31 -12.18
N PHE A 38 6.70 -9.67 -11.97
CA PHE A 38 6.20 -11.04 -11.87
C PHE A 38 6.73 -11.85 -10.67
N CYS A 39 7.46 -11.22 -9.74
CA CYS A 39 7.95 -11.88 -8.52
C CYS A 39 7.06 -11.61 -7.29
N GLY A 40 6.06 -10.74 -7.43
CA GLY A 40 5.20 -10.30 -6.33
C GLY A 40 4.21 -11.37 -5.85
N VAL A 41 4.19 -11.63 -4.54
CA VAL A 41 3.32 -12.64 -3.91
C VAL A 41 1.82 -12.36 -4.12
N PHE A 42 1.44 -11.10 -4.34
CA PHE A 42 0.06 -10.67 -4.48
C PHE A 42 -0.42 -10.47 -5.92
N LEU A 43 0.41 -10.81 -6.91
CA LEU A 43 0.04 -10.69 -8.31
C LEU A 43 -1.27 -11.47 -8.61
N ASP A 44 -1.33 -12.72 -8.17
CA ASP A 44 -2.43 -13.65 -8.42
C ASP A 44 -3.43 -13.80 -7.25
N ASN A 45 -3.32 -12.97 -6.21
CA ASN A 45 -4.27 -13.04 -5.11
C ASN A 45 -5.66 -12.53 -5.54
N LYS A 46 -6.66 -13.41 -5.47
CA LYS A 46 -8.07 -13.14 -5.82
C LYS A 46 -9.02 -13.23 -4.62
N LYS A 47 -8.49 -13.34 -3.41
CA LYS A 47 -9.31 -13.40 -2.19
C LYS A 47 -9.91 -12.04 -1.89
N ASP A 48 -11.11 -12.05 -1.32
CA ASP A 48 -11.75 -10.84 -0.83
C ASP A 48 -11.08 -10.34 0.45
N GLY A 49 -10.78 -9.05 0.47
CA GLY A 49 -10.09 -8.44 1.60
C GLY A 49 -9.45 -7.10 1.26
N VAL A 50 -8.51 -6.71 2.11
CA VAL A 50 -7.86 -5.40 2.06
C VAL A 50 -6.34 -5.54 2.10
N TYR A 51 -5.69 -4.74 1.28
CA TYR A 51 -4.26 -4.59 1.23
C TYR A 51 -3.86 -3.43 2.12
N THR A 52 -3.10 -3.74 3.16
CA THR A 52 -2.60 -2.77 4.14
C THR A 52 -1.14 -2.45 3.90
N CYS A 53 -0.68 -1.28 4.33
CA CYS A 53 0.72 -0.91 4.34
C CYS A 53 1.52 -1.93 5.15
N ARG A 54 2.51 -2.58 4.55
CA ARG A 54 3.37 -3.56 5.24
C ARG A 54 4.07 -2.98 6.46
N PHE A 55 4.38 -1.67 6.41
CA PHE A 55 5.05 -0.95 7.49
C PHE A 55 4.10 -0.66 8.67
N CYS A 56 3.06 0.16 8.45
CA CYS A 56 2.24 0.69 9.55
C CYS A 56 0.83 0.10 9.67
N GLY A 57 0.44 -0.85 8.82
CA GLY A 57 -0.87 -1.49 8.88
C GLY A 57 -2.05 -0.68 8.31
N LEU A 58 -1.83 0.54 7.82
CA LEU A 58 -2.91 1.38 7.27
C LEU A 58 -3.56 0.68 6.06
N PRO A 59 -4.89 0.56 5.97
CA PRO A 59 -5.56 0.07 4.75
C PRO A 59 -5.28 0.98 3.55
N LEU A 60 -4.86 0.42 2.43
CA LEU A 60 -4.48 1.19 1.24
C LEU A 60 -5.38 0.90 0.04
N PHE A 61 -5.61 -0.39 -0.26
CA PHE A 61 -6.38 -0.83 -1.43
C PHE A 61 -7.28 -2.01 -1.10
N ARG A 62 -8.45 -2.12 -1.74
CA ARG A 62 -9.36 -3.26 -1.60
C ARG A 62 -9.18 -4.25 -2.75
N SER A 63 -9.50 -5.52 -2.51
CA SER A 63 -9.46 -6.57 -3.55
C SER A 63 -10.44 -6.30 -4.71
N ASN A 64 -11.59 -5.67 -4.45
CA ASN A 64 -12.56 -5.30 -5.49
C ASN A 64 -12.04 -4.24 -6.48
N ALA A 65 -11.08 -3.43 -6.04
CA ALA A 65 -10.40 -2.44 -6.86
C ALA A 65 -9.24 -3.04 -7.68
N LYS A 66 -8.86 -4.29 -7.39
CA LYS A 66 -7.74 -4.97 -8.05
C LYS A 66 -8.14 -5.43 -9.44
N PHE A 67 -7.24 -5.24 -10.41
CA PHE A 67 -7.40 -5.78 -11.76
C PHE A 67 -6.08 -6.35 -12.29
N ASP A 68 -6.16 -7.12 -13.36
CA ASP A 68 -4.98 -7.61 -14.08
C ASP A 68 -4.61 -6.62 -15.19
N SER A 69 -3.45 -5.98 -15.02
CA SER A 69 -2.88 -5.04 -15.99
C SER A 69 -1.92 -5.70 -16.98
N GLY A 70 -1.53 -6.96 -16.74
CA GLY A 70 -0.49 -7.65 -17.51
C GLY A 70 0.93 -7.12 -17.30
N THR A 71 1.16 -6.18 -16.38
CA THR A 71 2.49 -5.56 -16.20
C THR A 71 3.41 -6.30 -15.23
N GLY A 72 2.90 -7.31 -14.51
CA GLY A 72 3.67 -8.10 -13.54
C GLY A 72 3.72 -7.53 -12.13
N TRP A 73 2.90 -6.52 -11.83
CA TRP A 73 2.71 -5.95 -10.48
C TRP A 73 1.21 -5.88 -10.15
N PRO A 74 0.82 -6.04 -8.87
CA PRO A 74 -0.56 -5.84 -8.46
C PRO A 74 -1.01 -4.42 -8.81
N SER A 75 -2.11 -4.35 -9.56
CA SER A 75 -2.68 -3.10 -10.07
C SER A 75 -4.08 -2.88 -9.49
N PHE A 76 -4.36 -1.64 -9.09
CA PHE A 76 -5.66 -1.21 -8.58
C PHE A 76 -6.14 0.02 -9.32
N PHE A 77 -7.45 0.22 -9.45
CA PHE A 77 -7.99 1.40 -10.13
C PHE A 77 -8.34 2.55 -9.18
N GLU A 78 -8.43 2.29 -7.87
CA GLU A 78 -8.64 3.31 -6.84
C GLU A 78 -8.14 2.83 -5.45
N PRO A 79 -7.74 3.76 -4.56
CA PRO A 79 -7.43 3.44 -3.16
C PRO A 79 -8.71 3.25 -2.32
N CYS A 80 -8.58 2.69 -1.11
CA CYS A 80 -9.68 2.61 -0.15
C CYS A 80 -10.21 4.00 0.27
N ASP A 81 -9.30 4.96 0.39
CA ASP A 81 -9.56 6.36 0.73
C ASP A 81 -8.39 7.20 0.17
N ASP A 82 -8.70 8.27 -0.57
CA ASP A 82 -7.69 9.15 -1.15
C ASP A 82 -6.75 9.75 -0.10
N ALA A 83 -7.20 9.92 1.15
CA ALA A 83 -6.39 10.42 2.25
C ALA A 83 -5.30 9.44 2.70
N HIS A 84 -5.39 8.15 2.34
CA HIS A 84 -4.43 7.12 2.75
C HIS A 84 -3.19 7.07 1.85
N ILE A 85 -3.27 7.68 0.65
CA ILE A 85 -2.19 7.74 -0.33
C ILE A 85 -1.72 9.18 -0.47
N ARG A 86 -0.40 9.37 -0.43
CA ARG A 86 0.21 10.65 -0.80
C ARG A 86 0.97 10.49 -2.11
N LEU A 87 0.72 11.39 -3.04
CA LEU A 87 1.36 11.43 -4.34
C LEU A 87 2.58 12.36 -4.31
N ILE A 88 3.71 11.87 -4.82
CA ILE A 88 4.96 12.61 -4.91
C ILE A 88 5.42 12.62 -6.36
N ARG A 89 5.84 13.79 -6.86
CA ARG A 89 6.43 13.88 -8.19
C ARG A 89 7.80 13.20 -8.20
N ASP A 90 7.97 12.18 -9.03
CA ASP A 90 9.21 11.43 -9.21
C ASP A 90 9.83 11.77 -10.58
N SER A 91 11.03 12.35 -10.57
CA SER A 91 11.82 12.66 -11.76
C SER A 91 13.06 11.77 -11.95
N SER A 92 13.10 10.63 -11.26
CA SER A 92 14.20 9.67 -11.35
C SER A 92 14.28 8.99 -12.73
N HIS A 93 15.46 8.47 -13.07
CA HIS A 93 15.71 7.72 -14.31
C HIS A 93 15.33 8.45 -15.62
N GLY A 94 15.26 9.78 -15.61
CA GLY A 94 14.90 10.58 -16.79
C GLY A 94 13.42 10.51 -17.18
N MET A 95 12.57 9.93 -16.32
CA MET A 95 11.12 9.87 -16.50
C MET A 95 10.43 10.82 -15.53
N ILE A 96 9.24 11.31 -15.89
CA ILE A 96 8.34 11.99 -14.94
C ILE A 96 7.23 11.02 -14.62
N ARG A 97 7.21 10.54 -13.36
CA ARG A 97 6.19 9.65 -12.82
C ARG A 97 5.60 10.27 -11.56
N THR A 98 4.51 9.69 -11.09
CA THR A 98 3.90 10.03 -9.82
C THR A 98 4.09 8.85 -8.88
N GLU A 99 4.99 9.01 -7.91
CA GLU A 99 5.20 8.04 -6.84
C GLU A 99 4.00 8.06 -5.88
N GLU A 100 3.64 6.87 -5.42
CA GLU A 100 2.67 6.65 -4.35
C GLU A 100 3.39 6.25 -3.06
N VAL A 101 3.16 6.99 -1.99
CA VAL A 101 3.62 6.65 -0.65
C VAL A 101 2.44 6.53 0.31
N CYS A 102 2.59 5.71 1.35
CA CYS A 102 1.62 5.67 2.44
C CYS A 102 1.55 7.05 3.11
N ALA A 103 0.36 7.65 3.17
CA ALA A 103 0.19 8.99 3.72
C ALA A 103 0.60 9.07 5.20
N ARG A 104 0.47 7.97 5.94
CA ARG A 104 0.81 7.89 7.36
C ARG A 104 2.31 7.76 7.63
N CYS A 105 2.98 6.76 7.08
CA CYS A 105 4.38 6.47 7.42
C CYS A 105 5.39 6.90 6.34
N GLY A 106 4.92 7.34 5.18
CA GLY A 106 5.77 7.77 4.07
C GLY A 106 6.48 6.63 3.34
N SER A 107 6.16 5.37 3.62
CA SER A 107 6.79 4.23 2.93
C SER A 107 6.41 4.19 1.46
N HIS A 108 7.38 3.87 0.61
CA HIS A 108 7.19 3.69 -0.82
C HIS A 108 6.24 2.52 -1.12
N LEU A 109 5.24 2.77 -1.97
CA LEU A 109 4.27 1.75 -2.39
C LEU A 109 4.51 1.38 -3.86
N GLY A 110 4.67 2.36 -4.73
CA GLY A 110 4.81 2.18 -6.17
C GLY A 110 4.56 3.48 -6.92
N HIS A 111 3.87 3.39 -8.05
CA HIS A 111 3.58 4.55 -8.90
C HIS A 111 2.17 4.46 -9.48
N VAL A 112 1.54 5.62 -9.65
CA VAL A 112 0.26 5.76 -10.35
C VAL A 112 0.48 6.21 -11.79
N PHE A 113 -0.25 5.60 -12.72
CA PHE A 113 -0.20 5.89 -14.15
C PHE A 113 -1.60 6.26 -14.69
N PRO A 114 -1.71 7.13 -15.70
CA PRO A 114 -2.98 7.57 -16.27
C PRO A 114 -3.50 6.61 -17.37
N ASP A 115 -3.17 5.32 -17.29
CA ASP A 115 -3.47 4.27 -18.27
C ASP A 115 -4.38 3.17 -17.68
N GLY A 116 -5.12 3.49 -16.62
CA GLY A 116 -6.02 2.57 -15.94
C GLY A 116 -7.42 2.48 -16.56
N PRO A 117 -8.23 1.52 -16.08
CA PRO A 117 -9.62 1.39 -16.51
C PRO A 117 -10.52 2.49 -15.91
N PRO A 118 -11.77 2.64 -16.41
CA PRO A 118 -12.81 3.36 -15.68
C PRO A 118 -13.00 2.80 -14.26
N PRO A 119 -13.47 3.61 -13.29
CA PRO A 119 -14.01 4.96 -13.45
C PRO A 119 -12.96 6.09 -13.43
N THR A 120 -11.79 5.84 -12.84
CA THR A 120 -10.79 6.89 -12.59
C THR A 120 -9.83 7.11 -13.75
N GLY A 121 -9.64 6.10 -14.62
CA GLY A 121 -8.56 6.08 -15.61
C GLY A 121 -7.17 5.96 -14.99
N GLN A 122 -7.08 5.69 -13.68
CA GLN A 122 -5.82 5.57 -12.96
C GLN A 122 -5.46 4.10 -12.75
N ARG A 123 -4.18 3.80 -12.89
CA ARG A 123 -3.60 2.50 -12.55
C ARG A 123 -2.57 2.70 -11.45
N HIS A 124 -2.94 2.29 -10.25
CA HIS A 124 -2.08 2.22 -9.09
C HIS A 124 -1.24 0.95 -9.18
N CYS A 125 0.03 1.08 -9.57
CA CYS A 125 0.93 -0.04 -9.84
C CYS A 125 1.90 -0.20 -8.65
N LEU A 126 1.67 -1.22 -7.84
CA LEU A 126 2.28 -1.31 -6.50
C LEU A 126 3.28 -2.46 -6.40
N ASN A 127 4.26 -2.31 -5.54
CA ASN A 127 5.12 -3.41 -5.10
C ASN A 127 4.35 -4.28 -4.11
N SER A 128 4.26 -5.58 -4.37
CA SER A 128 3.68 -6.57 -3.44
C SER A 128 4.40 -6.57 -2.10
N VAL A 129 5.73 -6.40 -2.11
CA VAL A 129 6.56 -6.27 -0.89
C VAL A 129 6.12 -5.11 0.01
N SER A 130 5.52 -4.06 -0.56
CA SER A 130 5.04 -2.91 0.23
C SER A 130 3.69 -3.15 0.90
N LEU A 131 3.03 -4.28 0.60
CA LEU A 131 1.68 -4.58 1.02
C LEU A 131 1.63 -5.78 1.97
N SER A 132 0.58 -5.86 2.76
CA SER A 132 0.13 -7.06 3.46
C SER A 132 -1.34 -7.26 3.13
N PHE A 133 -1.83 -8.50 3.17
CA PHE A 133 -3.21 -8.80 2.82
C PHE A 133 -3.98 -9.34 4.03
N ILE A 134 -5.14 -8.74 4.28
CA ILE A 134 -6.07 -9.14 5.34
C ILE A 134 -7.36 -9.58 4.66
N GLU A 135 -7.67 -10.87 4.79
CA GLU A 135 -8.91 -11.45 4.27
C GLU A 135 -10.13 -10.83 4.96
N GLN A 136 -11.22 -10.65 4.21
CA GLN A 136 -12.44 -10.02 4.70
C GLN A 136 -12.93 -10.65 6.01
N GLY A 137 -13.37 -9.80 6.95
CA GLY A 137 -13.81 -10.23 8.27
C GLY A 137 -12.69 -10.56 9.26
N LYS A 138 -11.41 -10.52 8.86
CA LYS A 138 -10.28 -10.60 9.79
C LYS A 138 -9.92 -9.21 10.35
N PRO A 139 -9.40 -9.14 11.58
CA PRO A 139 -8.94 -7.89 12.17
C PRO A 139 -7.86 -7.20 11.34
N LEU A 140 -7.98 -5.88 11.18
CA LEU A 140 -6.92 -5.05 10.61
C LEU A 140 -5.69 -5.04 11.52
N PRO A 141 -4.47 -5.02 10.95
CA PRO A 141 -3.25 -4.91 11.72
C PRO A 141 -3.18 -3.54 12.42
N ASP A 142 -2.88 -3.57 13.71
CA ASP A 142 -2.63 -2.38 14.51
C ASP A 142 -1.16 -2.33 14.96
N HIS A 143 -0.26 -2.11 13.99
CA HIS A 143 1.18 -2.07 14.27
C HIS A 143 1.58 -0.89 15.16
N LEU A 144 0.75 0.15 15.20
CA LEU A 144 1.02 1.40 15.92
C LEU A 144 0.24 1.53 17.23
N GLN A 145 -0.59 0.55 17.57
CA GLN A 145 -1.45 0.53 18.76
C GLN A 145 -2.39 1.75 18.82
N ARG A 146 -2.99 2.11 17.68
CA ARG A 146 -3.95 3.23 17.56
C ARG A 146 -5.33 2.86 18.10
N GLY A 147 -5.65 1.57 18.18
CA GLY A 147 -7.00 1.10 18.48
C GLY A 147 -7.98 1.34 17.33
N ALA A 148 -9.28 1.18 17.61
CA ALA A 148 -10.32 1.20 16.59
C ALA A 148 -10.24 2.44 15.67
N PRO A 149 -10.39 2.29 14.34
CA PRO A 149 -10.82 1.06 13.64
C PRO A 149 -9.72 0.00 13.46
N GLU A 150 -8.47 0.29 13.81
CA GLU A 150 -7.39 -0.70 13.75
C GLU A 150 -7.59 -1.79 14.82
N GLY A 151 -7.18 -3.02 14.51
CA GLY A 151 -7.41 -4.17 15.39
C GLY A 151 -8.86 -4.70 15.40
N GLN A 152 -9.79 -4.06 14.70
CA GLN A 152 -11.15 -4.56 14.49
C GLN A 152 -11.26 -5.23 13.11
N PRO A 153 -12.18 -6.19 12.93
CA PRO A 153 -12.53 -6.69 11.60
C PRO A 153 -12.89 -5.55 10.67
N ASP A 154 -12.37 -5.61 9.44
CA ASP A 154 -12.81 -4.70 8.38
C ASP A 154 -14.28 -5.01 8.07
N THR A 155 -15.17 -4.18 8.60
CA THR A 155 -16.63 -4.29 8.50
C THR A 155 -17.21 -3.30 7.49
N VAL A 156 -16.34 -2.57 6.78
CA VAL A 156 -16.78 -1.57 5.82
C VAL A 156 -17.17 -2.29 4.52
N GLU A 157 -18.49 -2.43 4.32
CA GLU A 157 -19.13 -2.73 3.03
C GLU A 157 -18.83 -1.64 1.99
#